data_AF-A0A9D8BQU1-F1
#
_entry.id   AF-A0A9D8BQU1-F1
#
_cell.length_a   1.000
_cell.length_b   1.000
_cell.length_c   1.000
_cell.angle_alpha   90.00
_cell.angle_beta   90.00
_cell.angle_gamma   90.00
#
_symmetry.space_group_name_H-M   'P 1'
#
loop_
_entity.id
_entity.type
_entity.pdbx_description
1 polymer ?
#
loop_
_entity_poly.entity_id
_entity_poly.type
_entity_poly.pdbx_seq_one_letter_code
_entity_poly.pdbx_strand_id
1 'polypeptide(L)' 'MGRKDGKRIETQTVDIVRRYLAQLPSFGIHATRAVLFGSFARGDANKWSDIDLIVIAPEFDGKCTMKTVDCLWRA' A
#
# COMPACT_ATOMS: atom_id res chain seq x y z
N MET A 1 -25.34 -2.93 21.13
CA MET A 1 -24.63 -3.66 20.05
C MET A 1 -24.48 -2.73 18.86
N GLY A 2 -23.57 -1.75 18.95
CA GLY A 2 -23.37 -0.77 17.88
C GLY A 2 -22.51 -1.38 16.79
N ARG A 3 -23.04 -1.46 15.56
CA ARG A 3 -22.21 -1.70 14.36
C ARG A 3 -21.16 -0.58 14.35
N LYS A 4 -19.87 -0.93 14.39
CA LYS A 4 -18.81 0.03 14.13
C LYS A 4 -18.95 0.42 12.66
N ASP A 5 -19.62 1.53 12.40
CA ASP A 5 -19.66 2.14 11.09
C ASP A 5 -18.20 2.30 10.63
N GLY A 6 -17.84 1.61 9.55
CA GLY A 6 -16.49 1.64 9.01
C GLY A 6 -16.10 3.08 8.75
N LYS A 7 -15.12 3.58 9.51
CA LYS A 7 -14.63 4.95 9.40
C LYS A 7 -14.19 5.18 7.95
N ARG A 8 -14.77 6.19 7.30
CA ARG A 8 -14.55 6.47 5.88
C ARG A 8 -13.07 6.74 5.65
N ILE A 9 -12.40 5.86 4.91
CA ILE A 9 -11.01 6.06 4.50
C ILE A 9 -10.93 7.36 3.68
N GLU A 10 -9.94 8.19 3.97
CA GLU A 10 -9.71 9.43 3.26
C GLU A 10 -9.46 9.14 1.77
N THR A 11 -10.25 9.80 0.91
CA THR A 11 -10.18 9.59 -0.55
C THR A 11 -8.79 9.90 -1.11
N GLN A 12 -8.10 10.87 -0.51
CA GLN A 12 -6.75 11.27 -0.92
C GLN A 12 -5.71 10.16 -0.69
N THR A 13 -5.75 9.46 0.44
CA THR A 13 -4.82 8.34 0.71
C THR A 13 -5.00 7.24 -0.32
N VAL A 14 -6.25 6.86 -0.61
CA VAL A 14 -6.54 5.82 -1.62
C VAL A 14 -6.00 6.23 -2.99
N ASP A 15 -6.12 7.50 -3.36
CA ASP A 15 -5.62 8.00 -4.64
C ASP A 15 -4.08 8.03 -4.71
N ILE A 16 -3.40 8.38 -3.61
CA ILE A 16 -1.94 8.28 -3.50
C ILE A 16 -1.50 6.83 -3.68
N VAL A 17 -2.13 5.90 -2.98
CA VAL A 17 -1.85 4.46 -3.07
C VAL A 17 -2.06 3.95 -4.50
N ARG A 18 -3.15 4.34 -5.16
CA ARG A 18 -3.42 3.97 -6.56
C ARG A 18 -2.34 4.46 -7.51
N ARG A 19 -1.87 5.70 -7.34
CA ARG A 19 -0.80 6.26 -8.17
C ARG A 19 0.51 5.51 -7.97
N TYR A 20 0.86 5.22 -6.71
CA TYR A 20 2.03 4.41 -6.37
C TYR A 20 1.97 3.03 -7.04
N LEU A 21 0.85 2.30 -6.88
CA LEU A 21 0.68 0.97 -7.48
C LEU A 21 0.73 1.01 -9.01
N ALA A 22 0.32 2.11 -9.65
CA ALA A 22 0.40 2.28 -11.10
C ALA A 22 1.85 2.50 -11.60
N GLN A 23 2.79 2.94 -10.75
CA GLN A 23 4.20 3.08 -11.11
C GLN A 23 4.98 1.77 -10.93
N LEU A 24 4.59 0.89 -10.01
CA LEU A 24 5.29 -0.37 -9.73
C LEU A 24 5.64 -1.22 -10.97
N PRO A 25 4.79 -1.34 -12.01
CA PRO A 25 5.12 -2.10 -13.21
C PRO A 25 6.37 -1.59 -13.95
N SER A 26 6.66 -0.28 -13.96
CA SER A 26 7.89 0.24 -14.58
C SER A 26 9.17 -0.16 -13.82
N PHE A 27 9.03 -0.65 -12.60
CA PHE A 27 10.10 -1.20 -11.77
C PHE A 27 10.08 -2.74 -11.71
N GLY A 28 9.24 -3.36 -12.54
CA GLY A 28 9.13 -4.82 -12.67
C GLY A 28 8.30 -5.50 -11.58
N ILE A 29 7.49 -4.75 -10.81
CA ILE A 29 6.60 -5.31 -9.79
C ILE A 29 5.15 -5.22 -10.28
N HIS A 30 4.47 -6.35 -10.39
CA HIS A 30 3.10 -6.43 -10.89
C HIS A 30 2.14 -6.77 -9.75
N ALA A 31 1.83 -5.75 -8.95
CA ALA A 31 0.91 -5.89 -7.82
C ALA A 31 -0.48 -6.37 -8.30
N THR A 32 -0.90 -7.53 -7.81
CA THR A 32 -2.24 -8.09 -8.06
C THR A 32 -3.25 -7.59 -7.04
N ARG A 33 -2.78 -7.31 -5.82
CA ARG A 33 -3.56 -6.74 -4.71
C ARG A 33 -2.65 -5.87 -3.85
N ALA A 34 -3.28 -4.93 -3.15
CA ALA A 34 -2.65 -4.19 -2.07
C ALA A 34 -3.61 -4.08 -0.88
N VAL A 35 -3.06 -4.06 0.33
CA VAL A 35 -3.82 -3.85 1.56
C VAL A 35 -3.27 -2.62 2.25
N LEU A 36 -4.13 -1.62 2.47
CA LEU A 36 -3.83 -0.49 3.33
C LEU A 36 -3.85 -0.96 4.79
N PHE A 37 -2.77 -0.70 5.50
CA PHE A 37 -2.62 -1.03 6.91
C PHE A 37 -2.35 0.23 7.73
N GLY A 38 -2.20 0.07 9.04
CA GLY A 38 -1.73 1.14 9.90
C GLY A 38 -2.77 2.22 10.18
N SER A 39 -2.27 3.43 10.47
CA SER A 39 -3.09 4.52 11.00
C SER A 39 -4.13 5.02 10.01
N PHE A 40 -3.79 5.06 8.72
CA PHE A 40 -4.76 5.43 7.67
C PHE A 40 -5.88 4.40 7.52
N ALA A 41 -5.60 3.10 7.67
CA ALA A 41 -6.62 2.06 7.65
C ALA A 41 -7.56 2.13 8.87
N ARG A 42 -7.03 2.50 10.05
CA ARG A 42 -7.83 2.70 11.28
C ARG A 42 -8.55 4.06 11.32
N GLY A 43 -8.13 4.99 10.45
CA GLY A 43 -8.59 6.37 10.40
C GLY A 43 -8.13 7.21 11.59
N ASP A 44 -7.00 6.87 12.24
CA ASP A 44 -6.37 7.65 13.31
C ASP A 44 -5.05 8.31 12.88
N ALA A 45 -4.81 8.38 11.57
CA ALA A 45 -3.67 9.06 10.97
C ALA A 45 -3.65 10.57 11.24
N ASN A 46 -2.44 11.12 11.28
CA ASN A 46 -2.18 12.56 11.34
C ASN A 46 -1.18 12.95 10.24
N LYS A 47 -0.86 14.25 10.14
CA LYS A 47 0.02 14.79 9.09
C LYS A 47 1.45 14.23 9.04
N TRP A 48 1.90 13.54 10.08
CA TRP A 48 3.20 12.87 10.18
C TRP A 48 3.11 11.35 10.07
N SER A 49 1.91 10.81 9.81
CA SER A 49 1.71 9.38 9.65
C SER A 49 2.23 8.91 8.30
N ASP A 50 2.94 7.80 8.31
CA ASP A 50 3.29 7.05 7.11
C ASP A 50 2.07 6.33 6.52
N ILE A 51 2.14 5.99 5.23
CA ILE A 51 1.16 5.15 4.55
C ILE A 51 1.72 3.72 4.52
N ASP A 52 1.17 2.84 5.35
CA ASP A 52 1.56 1.43 5.39
C ASP A 52 0.80 0.62 4.33
N LEU A 53 1.55 -0.05 3.44
CA LEU A 53 0.99 -0.92 2.40
C LEU A 53 1.60 -2.32 2.46
N ILE A 54 0.74 -3.32 2.31
CA ILE A 54 1.15 -4.67 1.90
C ILE A 54 0.91 -4.77 0.40
N VAL A 55 1.97 -5.05 -0.36
CA VAL A 55 1.90 -5.29 -1.81
C VAL A 55 1.98 -6.80 -2.07
N ILE A 56 0.99 -7.34 -2.79
CA ILE A 56 0.92 -8.76 -3.14
C ILE A 56 1.16 -8.89 -4.64
N ALA A 57 2.31 -9.45 -5.01
CA ALA A 57 2.75 -9.58 -6.40
C ALA A 57 3.49 -10.91 -6.63
N PRO A 58 3.36 -11.54 -7.81
CA PRO A 58 4.02 -12.82 -8.11
C PRO A 58 5.55 -12.76 -7.99
N GLU A 59 6.14 -11.58 -8.18
CA GLU A 59 7.60 -11.38 -8.04
C GLU A 59 8.12 -11.68 -6.63
N PHE A 60 7.24 -11.74 -5.63
CA PHE A 60 7.58 -12.08 -4.26
C PHE A 60 7.34 -13.55 -3.88
N ASP A 61 6.77 -14.38 -4.78
CA ASP A 61 6.53 -15.81 -4.51
C ASP A 61 7.83 -16.63 -4.52
N GLY A 62 8.87 -16.12 -5.19
CA GLY A 62 10.18 -16.74 -5.32
C GLY A 62 11.22 -16.23 -4.32
N LYS A 63 12.49 -16.20 -4.74
CA LYS A 63 13.57 -15.66 -3.90
C LYS A 63 13.45 -14.14 -3.85
N CYS A 64 12.90 -13.62 -2.75
CA CYS A 64 12.91 -12.20 -2.47
C CYS A 64 14.35 -11.75 -2.13
N THR A 65 14.86 -10.79 -2.90
CA THR A 65 16.19 -10.20 -2.65
C THR A 65 16.03 -8.73 -2.25
N MET A 66 17.04 -8.16 -1.59
CA MET A 66 17.02 -6.73 -1.29
C MET A 66 16.90 -5.86 -2.54
N LYS A 67 17.44 -6.28 -3.69
CA LYS A 67 17.21 -5.59 -4.95
C LYS A 67 15.73 -5.54 -5.35
N THR A 68 14.99 -6.60 -5.08
CA THR A 68 13.53 -6.64 -5.35
C THR A 68 12.78 -5.71 -4.42
N VAL A 69 13.19 -5.65 -3.14
CA VAL A 69 12.63 -4.70 -2.17
C VAL A 69 12.97 -3.26 -2.54
N ASP A 70 14.18 -2.99 -3.04
CA ASP A 70 14.62 -1.66 -3.48
C ASP A 70 13.72 -1.08 -4.58
N CYS A 71 13.17 -1.92 -5.46
CA CYS A 71 12.23 -1.48 -6.48
C CYS A 71 10.95 -0.86 -5.90
N LEU A 72 10.50 -1.28 -4.70
CA LEU A 72 9.33 -0.69 -4.04
C LEU A 72 9.55 0.77 -3.63
N TRP A 73 10.81 1.16 -3.37
CA TRP A 73 11.18 2.52 -2.95
C TRP A 73 11.44 3.48 -4.10
N ARG A 74 11.50 2.98 -5.34
CA ARG A 74 11.86 3.77 -6.54
C ARG A 74 10.65 4.26 -7.33
N ALA A 75 9.45 3.79 -6.97
CA ALA A 75 8.19 4.07 -7.64
C ALA A 75 7.58 5.43 -7.30
#